data_AF-A0A1Z7Z1X9-F1
#
_entry.id   AF-A0A1Z7Z1X9-F1
#
_cell.length_a   1.000
_cell.length_b   1.000
_cell.length_c   1.000
_cell.angle_alpha   90.00
_cell.angle_beta   90.00
_cell.angle_gamma   90.00
#
_symmetry.space_group_name_H-M   'P 1'
#
loop_
_entity.id
_entity.type
_entity.pdbx_description
1 polymer ?
#
loop_
_entity_poly.entity_id
_entity_poly.type
_entity_poly.pdbx_seq_one_letter_code
_entity_poly.pdbx_strand_id
1 'polypeptide(L)'
;MTANPLHITNGTSLTEYLGQLDICNSQNTITWQETLCVGPTVENLDSKEFIKTRKAFFKSFYDIKLSSKEITKEFNKLNNIESFTEVILWFEYDLFCHINMVAVISLLKCKKVNLPIYLVCSGRVEGEKGLKGLSELKPKQLAEHYQEKVKLTPEDIDLAKHVWRIYCGKDHNLLLPLVVKESSFKYLNICLIAHIKRFPDTRSGISTLEYNILTLIKENNITSKRHLLGYVLHYQGYYGYGDLQLERVINLLSLFYTEEENQLTLNRKGYLAIEHQHNYQKEMNNTIKYGGVSCLDYKFDKHQNKLIKSAIHAH
;
A
#
# COMPACT_ATOMS: atom_id res chain seq x y z
N MET A 1 2.36 -22.90 28.98
CA MET A 1 2.47 -23.39 27.59
C MET A 1 3.63 -22.65 26.96
N THR A 2 4.51 -23.33 26.22
CA THR A 2 5.53 -22.69 25.40
C THR A 2 4.86 -21.84 24.32
N ALA A 3 5.38 -20.64 24.06
CA ALA A 3 4.83 -19.76 23.02
C ALA A 3 4.96 -20.45 21.66
N ASN A 4 3.85 -20.53 20.92
CA ASN A 4 3.81 -21.01 19.54
C ASN A 4 3.12 -19.95 18.66
N PRO A 5 3.84 -18.88 18.28
CA PRO A 5 3.28 -17.78 17.49
C PRO A 5 3.03 -18.18 16.04
N LEU A 6 1.93 -17.69 15.47
CA LEU A 6 1.71 -17.64 14.03
C LEU A 6 2.22 -16.29 13.48
N HIS A 7 3.17 -16.33 12.55
CA HIS A 7 3.73 -15.15 11.90
C HIS A 7 2.98 -14.87 10.60
N ILE A 8 2.49 -13.64 10.42
CA ILE A 8 1.94 -13.16 9.16
C ILE A 8 2.82 -12.03 8.66
N THR A 9 3.46 -12.24 7.52
CA THR A 9 4.48 -11.37 6.94
C THR A 9 3.98 -10.74 5.64
N ASN A 10 4.40 -9.52 5.35
CA ASN A 10 4.08 -8.87 4.08
C ASN A 10 5.16 -9.18 3.02
N GLY A 11 4.91 -10.19 2.19
CA GLY A 11 5.81 -10.60 1.10
C GLY A 11 6.91 -11.61 1.46
N THR A 12 7.55 -12.13 0.42
CA THR A 12 8.54 -13.24 0.52
C THR A 12 9.88 -12.78 1.09
N SER A 13 10.37 -11.59 0.73
CA SER A 13 11.65 -11.07 1.20
C SER A 13 11.76 -11.10 2.74
N LEU A 14 10.76 -10.57 3.44
CA LEU A 14 10.75 -10.59 4.91
C LEU A 14 10.57 -12.01 5.45
N THR A 15 9.74 -12.84 4.82
CA THR A 15 9.53 -14.24 5.22
C THR A 15 10.84 -15.01 5.22
N GLU A 16 11.60 -14.90 4.13
CA GLU A 16 12.89 -15.58 3.97
C GLU A 16 13.90 -15.04 4.98
N TYR A 17 13.91 -13.73 5.20
CA TYR A 17 14.81 -13.12 6.17
C TYR A 17 14.54 -13.58 7.61
N LEU A 18 13.27 -13.62 8.03
CA LEU A 18 12.88 -14.15 9.34
C LEU A 18 13.21 -15.65 9.49
N GLY A 19 13.08 -16.42 8.41
CA GLY A 19 13.47 -17.83 8.37
C GLY A 19 14.97 -18.04 8.54
N GLN A 20 15.80 -17.19 7.91
CA GLN A 20 17.27 -17.23 8.07
C GLN A 20 17.73 -16.88 9.49
N LEU A 21 16.91 -16.16 10.25
CA LEU A 21 17.16 -15.79 11.64
C LEU A 21 16.51 -16.75 12.65
N ASP A 22 15.94 -17.87 12.18
CA ASP A 22 15.21 -18.84 12.99
C ASP A 22 14.07 -18.23 13.84
N ILE A 23 13.52 -17.09 13.41
CA ILE A 23 12.39 -16.42 14.09
C ILE A 23 11.08 -17.15 13.78
N CYS A 24 10.94 -17.65 12.55
CA CYS A 24 9.79 -18.42 12.11
C CYS A 24 10.20 -19.48 11.07
N ASN A 25 9.31 -20.42 10.78
CA ASN A 25 9.49 -21.45 9.77
C ASN A 25 8.21 -21.63 8.94
N SER A 26 8.23 -22.54 7.97
CA SER A 26 7.11 -22.74 7.03
C SER A 26 5.82 -23.25 7.68
N GLN A 27 5.89 -23.84 8.89
CA GLN A 27 4.73 -24.38 9.60
C GLN A 27 3.98 -23.31 10.39
N ASN A 28 4.69 -22.27 10.86
CA ASN A 28 4.11 -21.18 11.64
C ASN A 28 4.15 -19.83 10.92
N THR A 29 4.21 -19.84 9.59
CA THR A 29 4.23 -18.61 8.77
C THR A 29 3.20 -18.60 7.64
N ILE A 30 2.51 -17.48 7.52
CA ILE A 30 1.68 -17.10 6.38
C ILE A 30 2.36 -15.93 5.68
N THR A 31 2.75 -16.13 4.44
CA THR A 31 3.30 -15.06 3.61
C THR A 31 2.17 -14.38 2.87
N TRP A 32 1.82 -13.17 3.32
CA TRP A 32 0.81 -12.35 2.67
C TRP A 32 1.37 -11.75 1.38
N GLN A 33 0.98 -12.30 0.24
CA GLN A 33 1.45 -11.88 -1.09
C GLN A 33 0.35 -11.13 -1.85
N GLU A 34 -0.02 -9.96 -1.35
CA GLU A 34 -1.04 -9.12 -1.98
C GLU A 34 -0.63 -7.64 -2.02
N THR A 35 -1.18 -6.95 -3.00
CA THR A 35 -0.92 -5.54 -3.27
C THR A 35 -2.24 -4.78 -3.20
N LEU A 36 -2.90 -4.85 -2.03
CA LEU A 36 -4.27 -4.32 -1.85
C LEU A 36 -4.34 -2.78 -1.88
N CYS A 37 -3.20 -2.10 -1.76
CA CYS A 37 -3.13 -0.66 -1.92
C CYS A 37 -3.43 -0.18 -3.36
N VAL A 38 -3.48 -1.10 -4.34
CA VAL A 38 -3.89 -0.81 -5.73
C VAL A 38 -4.80 -1.91 -6.29
N GLY A 39 -5.64 -1.51 -7.23
CA GLY A 39 -6.63 -2.36 -7.86
C GLY A 39 -7.91 -2.52 -7.03
N PRO A 40 -8.96 -3.09 -7.67
CA PRO A 40 -10.21 -3.38 -6.99
C PRO A 40 -10.04 -4.48 -5.96
N THR A 41 -10.84 -4.41 -4.89
CA THR A 41 -10.96 -5.47 -3.89
C THR A 41 -12.37 -5.49 -3.33
N VAL A 42 -12.68 -6.51 -2.53
CA VAL A 42 -13.95 -6.66 -1.81
C VAL A 42 -13.67 -6.91 -0.34
N GLU A 43 -14.66 -6.61 0.50
CA GLU A 43 -14.52 -6.75 1.95
C GLU A 43 -14.21 -8.19 2.38
N ASN A 44 -14.82 -9.18 1.71
CA ASN A 44 -14.64 -10.59 2.02
C ASN A 44 -13.44 -11.22 1.27
N LEU A 45 -12.27 -11.19 1.92
CA LEU A 45 -10.94 -11.50 1.37
C LEU A 45 -10.72 -12.98 0.97
N ASP A 46 -11.52 -13.93 1.44
CA ASP A 46 -11.38 -15.35 1.07
C ASP A 46 -12.48 -15.84 0.11
N SER A 47 -13.29 -14.91 -0.40
CA SER A 47 -14.41 -15.21 -1.28
C SER A 47 -13.96 -15.53 -2.72
N LYS A 48 -14.82 -16.26 -3.45
CA LYS A 48 -14.64 -16.47 -4.90
C LYS A 48 -14.62 -15.14 -5.65
N GLU A 49 -15.37 -14.14 -5.18
CA GLU A 49 -15.40 -12.79 -5.75
C GLU A 49 -14.06 -12.08 -5.59
N PHE A 50 -13.45 -12.15 -4.41
CA PHE A 50 -12.10 -11.62 -4.18
C PHE A 50 -11.10 -12.23 -5.15
N ILE A 51 -11.01 -13.56 -5.19
CA ILE A 51 -10.06 -14.27 -6.06
C ILE A 51 -10.27 -13.90 -7.54
N LYS A 52 -11.53 -13.85 -8.00
CA LYS A 52 -11.87 -13.44 -9.38
C LYS A 52 -11.44 -12.00 -9.66
N THR A 53 -11.74 -11.09 -8.74
CA THR A 53 -11.44 -9.66 -8.86
C THR A 53 -9.94 -9.40 -8.93
N ARG A 54 -9.17 -10.01 -8.02
CA ARG A 54 -7.70 -9.87 -7.99
C ARG A 54 -7.05 -10.48 -9.23
N LYS A 55 -7.47 -11.68 -9.66
CA LYS A 55 -6.98 -12.29 -10.91
C LYS A 55 -7.20 -11.41 -12.14
N ALA A 56 -8.39 -10.85 -12.28
CA ALA A 56 -8.70 -9.95 -13.39
C ALA A 56 -7.84 -8.67 -13.36
N PHE A 57 -7.64 -8.11 -12.17
CA PHE A 57 -6.79 -6.93 -11.97
C PHE A 57 -5.33 -7.20 -12.36
N PHE A 58 -4.69 -8.22 -11.77
CA PHE A 58 -3.29 -8.52 -12.06
C PHE A 58 -3.06 -8.90 -13.52
N LYS A 59 -4.00 -9.61 -14.15
CA LYS A 59 -3.91 -9.94 -15.58
C LYS A 59 -4.03 -8.70 -16.47
N SER A 60 -4.88 -7.73 -16.13
CA SER A 60 -5.11 -6.55 -16.97
C SER A 60 -4.07 -5.44 -16.76
N PHE A 61 -3.61 -5.21 -15.53
CA PHE A 61 -2.70 -4.10 -15.20
C PHE A 61 -1.22 -4.49 -15.19
N TYR A 62 -0.90 -5.77 -14.99
CA TYR A 62 0.49 -6.23 -14.86
C TYR A 62 0.82 -7.43 -15.76
N ASP A 63 -0.13 -7.92 -16.55
CA ASP A 63 -0.02 -9.17 -17.32
C ASP A 63 0.32 -10.43 -16.48
N ILE A 64 0.09 -10.37 -15.16
CA ILE A 64 0.40 -11.44 -14.22
C ILE A 64 -0.80 -12.40 -14.09
N LYS A 65 -0.57 -13.70 -14.28
CA LYS A 65 -1.57 -14.75 -14.04
C LYS A 65 -1.45 -15.31 -12.62
N LEU A 66 -2.37 -14.95 -11.74
CA LEU A 66 -2.40 -15.51 -10.39
C LEU A 66 -3.05 -16.91 -10.33
N SER A 67 -2.49 -17.77 -9.49
CA SER A 67 -3.02 -19.11 -9.21
C SER A 67 -4.05 -19.06 -8.08
N SER A 68 -5.29 -19.42 -8.40
CA SER A 68 -6.34 -19.57 -7.37
C SER A 68 -5.98 -20.60 -6.32
N LYS A 69 -5.25 -21.66 -6.70
CA LYS A 69 -4.82 -22.72 -5.79
C LYS A 69 -3.83 -22.20 -4.76
N GLU A 70 -2.87 -21.36 -5.18
CA GLU A 70 -1.86 -20.78 -4.27
C GLU A 70 -2.49 -19.76 -3.32
N ILE A 71 -3.35 -18.87 -3.81
CA ILE A 71 -4.09 -17.91 -2.96
C ILE A 71 -4.90 -18.66 -1.90
N THR A 72 -5.68 -19.66 -2.32
CA THR A 72 -6.52 -20.44 -1.41
C THR A 72 -5.68 -21.24 -0.40
N LYS A 73 -4.52 -21.77 -0.83
CA LYS A 73 -3.61 -22.50 0.05
C LYS A 73 -3.11 -21.63 1.20
N GLU A 74 -2.71 -20.39 0.93
CA GLU A 74 -2.24 -19.48 1.97
C GLU A 74 -3.36 -19.07 2.94
N PHE A 75 -4.57 -18.77 2.44
CA PHE A 75 -5.71 -18.47 3.33
C PHE A 75 -6.15 -19.67 4.18
N ASN A 76 -6.05 -20.89 3.65
CA ASN A 76 -6.40 -22.09 4.40
C ASN A 76 -5.49 -22.35 5.60
N LYS A 77 -4.29 -21.77 5.66
CA LYS A 77 -3.44 -21.85 6.86
C LYS A 77 -4.11 -21.21 8.08
N LEU A 78 -5.01 -20.24 7.89
CA LEU A 78 -5.81 -19.65 8.97
C LEU A 78 -6.91 -20.59 9.51
N ASN A 79 -7.23 -21.70 8.83
CA ASN A 79 -8.24 -22.64 9.31
C ASN A 79 -7.76 -23.48 10.51
N ASN A 80 -6.44 -23.62 10.70
CA ASN A 80 -5.84 -24.38 11.80
C ASN A 80 -5.25 -23.46 12.88
N ILE A 81 -5.81 -22.26 13.05
CA ILE A 81 -5.24 -21.23 13.91
C ILE A 81 -5.22 -21.61 15.40
N GLU A 82 -6.08 -22.55 15.82
CA GLU A 82 -6.22 -22.99 17.23
C GLU A 82 -4.96 -23.68 17.78
N SER A 83 -4.03 -24.13 16.93
CA SER A 83 -2.74 -24.69 17.37
C SER A 83 -1.72 -23.64 17.82
N PHE A 84 -1.98 -22.37 17.58
CA PHE A 84 -1.09 -21.26 17.92
C PHE A 84 -1.53 -20.54 19.18
N THR A 85 -0.58 -19.90 19.87
CA THR A 85 -0.85 -19.16 21.12
C THR A 85 -1.13 -17.68 20.89
N GLU A 86 -0.63 -17.13 19.79
CA GLU A 86 -0.73 -15.70 19.42
C GLU A 86 -0.49 -15.51 17.91
N VAL A 87 -0.88 -14.35 17.38
CA VAL A 87 -0.59 -13.93 16.01
C VAL A 87 0.35 -12.74 16.02
N ILE A 88 1.44 -12.82 15.27
CA ILE A 88 2.42 -11.74 15.09
C ILE A 88 2.29 -11.21 13.66
N LEU A 89 1.86 -9.97 13.53
CA LEU A 89 1.76 -9.25 12.27
C LEU A 89 3.05 -8.47 12.01
N TRP A 90 3.65 -8.64 10.84
CA TRP A 90 4.88 -7.95 10.44
C TRP A 90 4.60 -7.02 9.27
N PHE A 91 4.38 -5.73 9.57
CA PHE A 91 3.98 -4.71 8.60
C PHE A 91 4.68 -3.38 8.84
N GLU A 92 5.08 -2.71 7.78
CA GLU A 92 5.94 -1.53 7.83
C GLU A 92 5.14 -0.21 7.91
N TYR A 93 5.87 0.90 7.96
CA TYR A 93 5.34 2.26 8.17
C TYR A 93 4.53 2.85 7.00
N ASP A 94 4.52 2.20 5.84
CA ASP A 94 3.97 2.78 4.62
C ASP A 94 2.52 2.35 4.33
N LEU A 95 1.91 3.02 3.37
CA LEU A 95 0.53 2.79 2.93
C LEU A 95 0.32 1.41 2.32
N PHE A 96 1.30 0.88 1.58
CA PHE A 96 1.24 -0.47 1.03
C PHE A 96 1.02 -1.50 2.16
N CYS A 97 1.85 -1.41 3.19
CA CYS A 97 1.80 -2.27 4.36
C CYS A 97 0.52 -2.04 5.16
N HIS A 98 0.12 -0.79 5.41
CA HIS A 98 -1.06 -0.50 6.22
C HIS A 98 -2.36 -1.01 5.59
N ILE A 99 -2.53 -0.91 4.27
CA ILE A 99 -3.74 -1.45 3.61
C ILE A 99 -3.77 -2.98 3.71
N ASN A 100 -2.64 -3.65 3.53
CA ASN A 100 -2.57 -5.10 3.70
C ASN A 100 -2.78 -5.52 5.18
N MET A 101 -2.23 -4.77 6.13
CA MET A 101 -2.38 -5.02 7.57
C MET A 101 -3.84 -4.95 8.00
N VAL A 102 -4.57 -3.87 7.64
CA VAL A 102 -5.99 -3.74 8.04
C VAL A 102 -6.86 -4.81 7.37
N ALA A 103 -6.51 -5.23 6.15
CA ALA A 103 -7.15 -6.34 5.46
C ALA A 103 -6.94 -7.67 6.21
N VAL A 104 -5.70 -7.97 6.61
CA VAL A 104 -5.37 -9.18 7.40
C VAL A 104 -6.10 -9.18 8.74
N ILE A 105 -6.10 -8.07 9.48
CA ILE A 105 -6.83 -7.96 10.75
C ILE A 105 -8.34 -8.19 10.54
N SER A 106 -8.90 -7.63 9.47
CA SER A 106 -10.31 -7.87 9.12
C SER A 106 -10.58 -9.34 8.80
N LEU A 107 -9.70 -10.01 8.05
CA LEU A 107 -9.81 -11.43 7.73
C LEU A 107 -9.76 -12.30 8.99
N LEU A 108 -8.81 -12.03 9.89
CA LEU A 108 -8.69 -12.75 11.17
C LEU A 108 -9.99 -12.61 11.98
N LYS A 109 -10.60 -11.42 12.02
CA LYS A 109 -11.87 -11.26 12.72
C LYS A 109 -13.02 -12.01 12.04
N CYS A 110 -13.10 -11.99 10.71
CA CYS A 110 -14.10 -12.76 9.96
C CYS A 110 -13.98 -14.27 10.22
N LYS A 111 -12.75 -14.77 10.39
CA LYS A 111 -12.45 -16.16 10.76
C LYS A 111 -12.65 -16.47 12.25
N LYS A 112 -13.15 -15.51 13.05
CA LYS A 112 -13.39 -15.64 14.50
C LYS A 112 -12.14 -16.03 15.29
N VAL A 113 -10.98 -15.55 14.85
CA VAL A 113 -9.72 -15.75 15.57
C VAL A 113 -9.77 -15.00 16.90
N ASN A 114 -9.61 -15.73 18.01
CA ASN A 114 -9.65 -15.18 19.38
C ASN A 114 -8.27 -15.13 20.06
N LEU A 115 -7.20 -15.34 19.29
CA LEU A 115 -5.83 -15.24 19.80
C LEU A 115 -5.42 -13.77 20.02
N PRO A 116 -4.52 -13.50 20.99
CA PRO A 116 -3.84 -12.21 21.06
C PRO A 116 -3.13 -11.89 19.74
N ILE A 117 -3.28 -10.66 19.26
CA ILE A 117 -2.63 -10.16 18.05
C ILE A 117 -1.61 -9.12 18.45
N TYR A 118 -0.39 -9.26 17.94
CA TYR A 118 0.68 -8.30 18.11
C TYR A 118 1.14 -7.75 16.77
N LEU A 119 1.59 -6.50 16.76
CA LEU A 119 2.15 -5.83 15.61
C LEU A 119 3.64 -5.55 15.83
N VAL A 120 4.47 -6.03 14.92
CA VAL A 120 5.84 -5.57 14.71
C VAL A 120 5.82 -4.58 13.55
N CYS A 121 6.17 -3.33 13.83
CA CYS A 121 6.15 -2.26 12.85
C CYS A 121 7.48 -1.53 12.77
N SER A 122 8.12 -1.57 11.60
CA SER A 122 9.35 -0.79 11.34
C SER A 122 9.03 0.67 11.01
N GLY A 123 10.09 1.47 10.86
CA GLY A 123 10.00 2.86 10.45
C GLY A 123 11.25 3.61 10.85
N ARG A 124 11.13 4.62 11.72
CA ARG A 124 12.31 5.36 12.21
C ARG A 124 13.17 4.45 13.08
N VAL A 125 14.45 4.35 12.72
CA VAL A 125 15.49 3.68 13.51
C VAL A 125 16.49 4.72 13.99
N GLU A 126 16.91 4.63 15.25
CA GLU A 126 17.89 5.55 15.83
C GLU A 126 19.22 5.48 15.07
N GLY A 127 19.80 6.64 14.74
CA GLY A 127 21.06 6.75 14.01
C GLY A 127 20.98 6.55 12.49
N GLU A 128 19.86 6.08 11.95
CA GLU A 128 19.67 5.88 10.51
C GLU A 128 19.05 7.11 9.82
N LYS A 129 19.47 7.40 8.60
CA LYS A 129 18.81 8.41 7.75
C LYS A 129 17.54 7.80 7.14
N GLY A 130 16.40 8.44 7.39
CA GLY A 130 15.12 8.05 6.80
C GLY A 130 14.32 7.05 7.64
N LEU A 131 13.39 6.37 6.98
CA LEU A 131 12.58 5.26 7.51
C LEU A 131 13.10 3.95 6.89
N LYS A 132 13.01 2.85 7.61
CA LYS A 132 13.53 1.54 7.19
C LYS A 132 12.42 0.50 7.11
N GLY A 133 12.44 -0.30 6.04
CA GLY A 133 11.63 -1.51 5.94
C GLY A 133 12.16 -2.60 6.87
N LEU A 134 11.33 -3.59 7.21
CA LEU A 134 11.71 -4.71 8.09
C LEU A 134 12.83 -5.54 7.48
N SER A 135 12.79 -5.78 6.16
CA SER A 135 13.86 -6.49 5.44
C SER A 135 15.18 -5.70 5.34
N GLU A 136 15.17 -4.40 5.65
CA GLU A 136 16.36 -3.54 5.63
C GLU A 136 17.04 -3.44 6.99
N LEU A 137 16.39 -3.93 8.05
CA LEU A 137 16.93 -3.89 9.41
C LEU A 137 18.05 -4.92 9.58
N LYS A 138 19.08 -4.57 10.35
CA LYS A 138 20.09 -5.54 10.80
C LYS A 138 19.44 -6.54 11.77
N PRO A 139 20.01 -7.76 11.93
CA PRO A 139 19.40 -8.80 12.79
C PRO A 139 19.10 -8.33 14.21
N LYS A 140 20.01 -7.55 14.81
CA LYS A 140 19.81 -6.98 16.15
C LYS A 140 18.65 -5.98 16.20
N GLN A 141 18.56 -5.09 15.22
CA GLN A 141 17.47 -4.10 15.13
C GLN A 141 16.12 -4.81 14.94
N LEU A 142 16.06 -5.85 14.11
CA LEU A 142 14.83 -6.62 13.90
C LEU A 142 14.41 -7.37 15.18
N ALA A 143 15.36 -7.94 15.91
CA ALA A 143 15.10 -8.59 17.19
C ALA A 143 14.56 -7.60 18.24
N GLU A 144 15.11 -6.39 18.31
CA GLU A 144 14.60 -5.30 19.15
C GLU A 144 13.14 -4.96 18.79
N HIS A 145 12.83 -4.76 17.50
CA HIS A 145 11.45 -4.52 17.05
C HIS A 145 10.50 -5.68 17.40
N TYR A 146 10.97 -6.93 17.35
CA TYR A 146 10.15 -8.09 17.71
C TYR A 146 9.89 -8.18 19.21
N GLN A 147 10.86 -7.79 20.03
CA GLN A 147 10.69 -7.71 21.48
C GLN A 147 9.72 -6.59 21.86
N GLU A 148 9.78 -5.46 21.16
CA GLU A 148 8.93 -4.27 21.35
C GLU A 148 7.56 -4.37 20.65
N LYS A 149 7.17 -5.56 20.18
CA LYS A 149 5.88 -5.77 19.50
C LYS A 149 4.71 -5.25 20.34
N VAL A 150 3.78 -4.56 19.69
CA VAL A 150 2.65 -3.93 20.36
C VAL A 150 1.45 -4.87 20.32
N LYS A 151 0.86 -5.18 21.49
CA LYS A 151 -0.39 -5.94 21.58
C LYS A 151 -1.55 -5.07 21.12
N LEU A 152 -2.30 -5.53 20.13
CA LEU A 152 -3.47 -4.80 19.63
C LEU A 152 -4.64 -4.88 20.61
N THR A 153 -5.26 -3.73 20.85
CA THR A 153 -6.48 -3.60 21.66
C THR A 153 -7.72 -3.97 20.85
N PRO A 154 -8.88 -4.26 21.50
CA PRO A 154 -10.15 -4.41 20.78
C PRO A 154 -10.48 -3.20 19.90
N GLU A 155 -10.18 -1.99 20.36
CA GLU A 155 -10.40 -0.73 19.64
C GLU A 155 -9.52 -0.64 18.39
N ASP A 156 -8.27 -1.10 18.45
CA ASP A 156 -7.39 -1.19 17.27
C ASP A 156 -7.96 -2.15 16.22
N ILE A 157 -8.46 -3.31 16.66
CA ILE A 157 -9.05 -4.32 15.76
C ILE A 157 -10.30 -3.75 15.07
N ASP A 158 -11.16 -3.04 15.82
CA ASP A 158 -12.36 -2.41 15.25
C ASP A 158 -12.03 -1.24 14.33
N LEU A 159 -11.00 -0.45 14.65
CA LEU A 159 -10.50 0.60 13.76
C LEU A 159 -10.01 0.01 12.43
N ALA A 160 -9.19 -1.05 12.48
CA ALA A 160 -8.69 -1.72 11.27
C ALA A 160 -9.83 -2.24 10.39
N LYS A 161 -10.84 -2.90 10.98
CA LYS A 161 -12.05 -3.34 10.25
C LYS A 161 -12.81 -2.18 9.64
N HIS A 162 -12.96 -1.08 10.37
CA HIS A 162 -13.68 0.09 9.88
C HIS A 162 -12.96 0.73 8.68
N VAL A 163 -11.64 0.89 8.78
CA VAL A 163 -10.79 1.36 7.67
C VAL A 163 -10.94 0.42 6.47
N TRP A 164 -10.82 -0.89 6.67
CA TRP A 164 -10.93 -1.88 5.59
C TRP A 164 -12.30 -1.82 4.88
N ARG A 165 -13.39 -1.75 5.65
CA ARG A 165 -14.75 -1.64 5.11
C ARG A 165 -14.94 -0.36 4.30
N ILE A 166 -14.44 0.78 4.78
CA ILE A 166 -14.50 2.04 4.02
C ILE A 166 -13.66 1.94 2.75
N TYR A 167 -12.45 1.38 2.83
CA TYR A 167 -11.56 1.20 1.68
C TYR A 167 -12.19 0.35 0.58
N CYS A 168 -12.89 -0.72 0.95
CA CYS A 168 -13.69 -1.55 0.03
C CYS A 168 -15.00 -0.88 -0.42
N GLY A 169 -15.42 0.17 0.27
CA GLY A 169 -16.66 0.91 0.02
C GLY A 169 -16.54 1.93 -1.12
N LYS A 170 -17.57 2.79 -1.21
CA LYS A 170 -17.75 3.72 -2.33
C LYS A 170 -17.34 5.17 -2.04
N ASP A 171 -17.14 5.50 -0.76
CA ASP A 171 -16.80 6.86 -0.33
C ASP A 171 -15.63 6.83 0.65
N HIS A 172 -14.46 7.18 0.13
CA HIS A 172 -13.22 7.23 0.90
C HIS A 172 -13.09 8.49 1.76
N ASN A 173 -13.97 9.49 1.61
CA ASN A 173 -13.99 10.62 2.56
C ASN A 173 -14.32 10.19 3.98
N LEU A 174 -14.99 9.04 4.14
CA LEU A 174 -15.26 8.45 5.45
C LEU A 174 -13.98 8.04 6.21
N LEU A 175 -12.82 7.98 5.54
CA LEU A 175 -11.53 7.80 6.20
C LEU A 175 -11.01 9.07 6.88
N LEU A 176 -11.44 10.26 6.45
CA LEU A 176 -10.90 11.54 6.95
C LEU A 176 -11.07 11.70 8.47
N PRO A 177 -12.22 11.37 9.09
CA PRO A 177 -12.35 11.43 10.54
C PRO A 177 -11.46 10.42 11.29
N LEU A 178 -10.98 9.37 10.61
CA LEU A 178 -10.10 8.35 11.21
C LEU A 178 -8.63 8.77 11.24
N VAL A 179 -8.24 9.78 10.45
CA VAL A 179 -6.86 10.29 10.37
C VAL A 179 -6.35 10.81 11.73
N VAL A 180 -7.25 11.34 12.57
CA VAL A 180 -6.92 11.93 13.87
C VAL A 180 -7.14 10.98 15.05
N LYS A 181 -7.55 9.73 14.79
CA LYS A 181 -7.76 8.76 15.86
C LYS A 181 -6.43 8.22 16.35
N GLU A 182 -6.22 8.29 17.67
CA GLU A 182 -5.12 7.60 18.33
C GLU A 182 -5.36 6.09 18.29
N SER A 183 -4.28 5.33 18.08
CA SER A 183 -4.31 3.88 18.00
C SER A 183 -2.89 3.33 18.17
N SER A 184 -2.78 2.02 18.31
CA SER A 184 -1.49 1.31 18.27
C SER A 184 -0.81 1.37 16.89
N PHE A 185 -1.51 1.80 15.84
CA PHE A 185 -0.97 1.92 14.49
C PHE A 185 -0.26 3.25 14.27
N LYS A 186 1.02 3.32 14.67
CA LYS A 186 1.85 4.53 14.66
C LYS A 186 1.80 5.37 13.37
N TYR A 187 1.65 4.74 12.20
CA TYR A 187 1.68 5.43 10.90
C TYR A 187 0.33 5.44 10.17
N LEU A 188 -0.75 4.94 10.79
CA LEU A 188 -2.06 4.89 10.12
C LEU A 188 -2.54 6.26 9.65
N ASN A 189 -2.36 7.30 10.47
CA ASN A 189 -2.73 8.67 10.13
C ASN A 189 -2.08 9.16 8.82
N ILE A 190 -0.76 9.01 8.69
CA ILE A 190 -0.01 9.47 7.53
C ILE A 190 -0.31 8.62 6.30
N CYS A 191 -0.55 7.31 6.48
CA CYS A 191 -1.00 6.42 5.41
C CYS A 191 -2.38 6.82 4.89
N LEU A 192 -3.35 7.10 5.77
CA LEU A 192 -4.68 7.56 5.36
C LEU A 192 -4.61 8.92 4.61
N ILE A 193 -3.79 9.86 5.08
CA ILE A 193 -3.53 11.12 4.36
C ILE A 193 -2.91 10.83 2.98
N ALA A 194 -1.88 9.98 2.94
CA ALA A 194 -1.23 9.59 1.69
C ALA A 194 -2.25 8.99 0.73
N HIS A 195 -3.14 8.11 1.21
CA HIS A 195 -4.19 7.50 0.40
C HIS A 195 -5.10 8.53 -0.27
N ILE A 196 -5.62 9.49 0.48
CA ILE A 196 -6.49 10.55 -0.07
C ILE A 196 -5.72 11.39 -1.10
N LYS A 197 -4.44 11.65 -0.87
CA LYS A 197 -3.56 12.39 -1.79
C LYS A 197 -3.12 11.63 -3.05
N ARG A 198 -3.47 10.34 -3.17
CA ARG A 198 -3.28 9.57 -4.41
C ARG A 198 -4.33 9.88 -5.47
N PHE A 199 -5.43 10.52 -5.08
CA PHE A 199 -6.42 10.97 -6.06
C PHE A 199 -5.92 12.22 -6.80
N PRO A 200 -6.34 12.43 -8.06
CA PRO A 200 -5.91 13.55 -8.88
C PRO A 200 -6.22 14.90 -8.25
N ASP A 201 -5.25 15.82 -8.20
CA ASP A 201 -5.49 17.21 -7.74
C ASP A 201 -6.53 17.90 -8.63
N THR A 202 -7.41 18.70 -8.02
CA THR A 202 -8.48 19.41 -8.72
C THR A 202 -7.99 20.35 -9.83
N ARG A 203 -6.77 20.88 -9.75
CA ARG A 203 -6.20 21.85 -10.68
C ARG A 203 -5.42 21.16 -11.79
N SER A 204 -4.46 20.30 -11.45
CA SER A 204 -3.59 19.64 -12.44
C SER A 204 -4.07 18.29 -12.93
N GLY A 205 -4.98 17.62 -12.22
CA GLY A 205 -5.44 16.28 -12.59
C GLY A 205 -4.41 15.18 -12.40
N ILE A 206 -3.34 15.45 -11.64
CA ILE A 206 -2.31 14.48 -11.24
C ILE A 206 -2.26 14.38 -9.71
N SER A 207 -1.93 13.20 -9.20
CA SER A 207 -1.78 12.92 -7.77
C SER A 207 -0.49 13.51 -7.19
N THR A 208 -0.34 13.46 -5.86
CA THR A 208 0.87 13.94 -5.19
C THR A 208 2.12 13.15 -5.60
N LEU A 209 2.02 11.83 -5.75
CA LEU A 209 3.13 11.01 -6.22
C LEU A 209 3.54 11.38 -7.65
N GLU A 210 2.55 11.51 -8.53
CA GLU A 210 2.77 11.86 -9.93
C GLU A 210 3.42 13.24 -10.07
N TYR A 211 2.93 14.23 -9.31
CA TYR A 211 3.54 15.56 -9.22
C TYR A 211 5.00 15.50 -8.76
N ASN A 212 5.30 14.71 -7.71
CA ASN A 212 6.66 14.55 -7.20
C ASN A 212 7.59 13.92 -8.25
N ILE A 213 7.11 12.90 -8.99
CA ILE A 213 7.89 12.27 -10.06
C ILE A 213 8.24 13.29 -11.16
N LEU A 214 7.28 14.10 -11.62
CA LEU A 214 7.56 15.15 -12.62
C LEU A 214 8.52 16.22 -12.07
N THR A 215 8.40 16.54 -10.79
CA THR A 215 9.33 17.49 -10.13
C THR A 215 10.75 16.93 -10.07
N LEU A 216 10.92 15.63 -9.79
CA LEU A 216 12.23 14.98 -9.82
C LEU A 216 12.89 15.07 -11.20
N ILE A 217 12.12 14.88 -12.28
CA ILE A 217 12.60 15.05 -13.66
C ILE A 217 13.03 16.49 -13.92
N LYS A 218 12.28 17.48 -13.39
CA LYS A 218 12.62 18.91 -13.55
C LYS A 218 13.88 19.32 -12.80
N GLU A 219 14.05 18.81 -11.58
CA GLU A 219 15.07 19.31 -10.64
C GLU A 219 16.40 18.54 -10.69
N ASN A 220 16.41 17.34 -11.29
CA ASN A 220 17.58 16.47 -11.31
C ASN A 220 17.94 16.04 -12.74
N ASN A 221 19.21 15.69 -12.95
CA ASN A 221 19.63 15.08 -14.21
C ASN A 221 19.24 13.59 -14.25
N ILE A 222 18.04 13.30 -14.75
CA ILE A 222 17.52 11.96 -14.90
C ILE A 222 17.89 11.42 -16.29
N THR A 223 18.72 10.39 -16.34
CA THR A 223 19.29 9.89 -17.60
C THR A 223 18.46 8.81 -18.30
N SER A 224 17.54 8.17 -17.57
CA SER A 224 16.66 7.12 -18.12
C SER A 224 15.46 6.87 -17.21
N LYS A 225 14.43 6.18 -17.70
CA LYS A 225 13.31 5.70 -16.86
C LYS A 225 13.77 4.79 -15.72
N ARG A 226 14.80 3.98 -15.93
CA ARG A 226 15.38 3.12 -14.88
C ARG A 226 16.06 3.95 -13.78
N HIS A 227 16.78 5.00 -14.18
CA HIS A 227 17.38 5.93 -13.23
C HIS A 227 16.29 6.68 -12.44
N LEU A 228 15.22 7.12 -13.12
CA LEU A 228 14.05 7.71 -12.47
C LEU A 228 13.41 6.75 -11.46
N LEU A 229 13.19 5.48 -11.82
CA LEU A 229 12.64 4.47 -10.93
C LEU A 229 13.43 4.36 -9.63
N GLY A 230 14.77 4.29 -9.72
CA GLY A 230 15.65 4.27 -8.55
C GLY A 230 15.48 5.50 -7.65
N TYR A 231 15.38 6.70 -8.23
CA TYR A 231 15.08 7.92 -7.46
C TYR A 231 13.71 7.85 -6.78
N VAL A 232 12.68 7.46 -7.53
CA VAL A 232 11.31 7.46 -7.01
C VAL A 232 11.13 6.43 -5.90
N LEU A 233 11.80 5.28 -5.95
CA LEU A 233 11.81 4.30 -4.86
C LEU A 233 12.25 4.93 -3.52
N HIS A 234 13.23 5.84 -3.56
CA HIS A 234 13.73 6.55 -2.38
C HIS A 234 12.89 7.78 -1.98
N TYR A 235 12.23 8.45 -2.94
CA TYR A 235 11.54 9.73 -2.72
C TYR A 235 10.00 9.66 -2.82
N GLN A 236 9.42 8.46 -2.82
CA GLN A 236 7.96 8.27 -2.83
C GLN A 236 7.26 8.63 -1.49
N GLY A 237 7.99 8.89 -0.42
CA GLY A 237 7.38 9.15 0.90
C GLY A 237 6.71 7.89 1.47
N TYR A 238 5.46 8.01 1.92
CA TYR A 238 4.75 6.93 2.65
C TYR A 238 3.95 5.97 1.75
N TYR A 239 4.19 5.92 0.43
CA TYR A 239 3.38 5.07 -0.46
C TYR A 239 3.74 3.58 -0.41
N GLY A 240 5.01 3.23 -0.22
CA GLY A 240 5.45 1.83 -0.14
C GLY A 240 5.33 1.04 -1.45
N TYR A 241 5.32 1.72 -2.59
CA TYR A 241 5.29 1.06 -3.89
C TYR A 241 6.64 0.44 -4.23
N GLY A 242 6.61 -0.79 -4.72
CA GLY A 242 7.76 -1.44 -5.33
C GLY A 242 7.86 -1.12 -6.82
N ASP A 243 8.85 -1.74 -7.46
CA ASP A 243 9.23 -1.52 -8.86
C ASP A 243 8.02 -1.59 -9.80
N LEU A 244 7.23 -2.67 -9.74
CA LEU A 244 6.06 -2.88 -10.61
C LEU A 244 5.04 -1.75 -10.54
N GLN A 245 4.76 -1.22 -9.34
CA GLN A 245 3.79 -0.14 -9.19
C GLN A 245 4.35 1.19 -9.70
N LEU A 246 5.63 1.46 -9.44
CA LEU A 246 6.29 2.69 -9.86
C LEU A 246 6.59 2.73 -11.35
N GLU A 247 7.02 1.63 -11.97
CA GLU A 247 7.19 1.51 -13.41
C GLU A 247 5.89 1.83 -14.14
N ARG A 248 4.76 1.29 -13.66
CA ARG A 248 3.44 1.61 -14.21
C ARG A 248 3.12 3.10 -14.08
N VAL A 249 3.42 3.74 -12.94
CA VAL A 249 3.20 5.18 -12.75
C VAL A 249 4.11 5.99 -13.69
N ILE A 250 5.38 5.64 -13.82
CA ILE A 250 6.33 6.29 -14.74
C ILE A 250 5.84 6.15 -16.19
N ASN A 251 5.38 4.97 -16.60
CA ASN A 251 4.83 4.74 -17.93
C ASN A 251 3.56 5.58 -18.19
N LEU A 252 2.67 5.68 -17.20
CA LEU A 252 1.50 6.55 -17.25
C LEU A 252 1.89 8.02 -17.43
N LEU A 253 3.02 8.45 -16.88
CA LEU A 253 3.52 9.83 -16.95
C LEU A 253 4.28 10.16 -18.24
N SER A 254 4.46 9.20 -19.15
CA SER A 254 5.23 9.40 -20.39
C SER A 254 4.71 10.55 -21.28
N LEU A 255 3.45 10.95 -21.15
CA LEU A 255 2.91 12.13 -21.84
C LEU A 255 3.54 13.47 -21.40
N PHE A 256 4.21 13.52 -20.25
CA PHE A 256 4.69 14.76 -19.62
C PHE A 256 6.18 15.03 -19.83
N TYR A 257 6.92 14.07 -20.38
CA TYR A 257 8.35 14.21 -20.61
C TYR A 257 8.74 13.62 -21.96
N THR A 258 9.89 14.04 -22.48
CA THR A 258 10.58 13.42 -23.61
C THR A 258 11.75 12.59 -23.09
N GLU A 259 12.07 11.52 -23.80
CA GLU A 259 13.22 10.66 -23.53
C GLU A 259 14.16 10.81 -24.73
N GLU A 260 15.26 11.53 -24.52
CA GLU A 260 16.38 11.63 -25.45
C GLU A 260 17.49 10.68 -25.00
N GLU A 261 18.50 10.40 -25.85
CA GLU A 261 19.47 9.30 -25.67
C GLU A 261 20.08 9.17 -24.27
N ASN A 262 20.21 10.26 -23.51
CA ASN A 262 20.74 10.24 -22.14
C ASN A 262 19.99 11.17 -21.17
N GLN A 263 18.74 11.56 -21.46
CA GLN A 263 18.03 12.49 -20.60
C GLN A 263 16.51 12.37 -20.71
N LEU A 264 15.84 12.43 -19.55
CA LEU A 264 14.42 12.70 -19.44
C LEU A 264 14.25 14.18 -19.10
N THR A 265 13.46 14.88 -19.92
CA THR A 265 13.17 16.30 -19.72
C THR A 265 11.66 16.53 -19.79
N LEU A 266 11.11 17.36 -18.90
CA LEU A 266 9.71 17.73 -19.00
C LEU A 266 9.42 18.40 -20.34
N ASN A 267 8.35 17.97 -20.99
CA ASN A 267 7.82 18.65 -22.16
C ASN A 267 6.82 19.74 -21.72
N ARG A 268 6.21 20.45 -22.69
CA ARG A 268 5.23 21.51 -22.39
C ARG A 268 4.11 21.04 -21.46
N LYS A 269 3.57 19.83 -21.64
CA LYS A 269 2.51 19.30 -20.77
C LYS A 269 3.01 19.09 -19.35
N GLY A 270 4.23 18.60 -19.19
CA GLY A 270 4.87 18.44 -17.88
C GLY A 270 4.93 19.75 -17.11
N TYR A 271 5.40 20.83 -17.75
CA TYR A 271 5.43 22.16 -17.14
C TYR A 271 4.02 22.68 -16.79
N LEU A 272 3.07 22.58 -17.71
CA LEU A 272 1.69 23.00 -17.45
C LEU A 272 1.03 22.22 -16.30
N ALA A 273 1.35 20.94 -16.14
CA ALA A 273 0.82 20.09 -15.09
C ALA A 273 1.36 20.50 -13.71
N ILE A 274 2.68 20.67 -13.57
CA ILE A 274 3.30 21.06 -12.29
C ILE A 274 2.98 22.51 -11.91
N GLU A 275 2.77 23.40 -12.89
CA GLU A 275 2.38 24.80 -12.64
C GLU A 275 0.86 24.96 -12.43
N HIS A 276 0.11 23.86 -12.40
CA HIS A 276 -1.34 23.82 -12.22
C HIS A 276 -2.12 24.65 -13.28
N GLN A 277 -1.57 24.78 -14.49
CA GLN A 277 -2.16 25.55 -15.58
C GLN A 277 -3.12 24.73 -16.45
N HIS A 278 -3.06 23.40 -16.38
CA HIS A 278 -3.96 22.51 -17.12
C HIS A 278 -4.27 21.24 -16.34
N ASN A 279 -5.54 20.79 -16.41
CA ASN A 279 -5.99 19.56 -15.76
C ASN A 279 -5.91 18.37 -16.74
N TYR A 280 -5.01 17.43 -16.47
CA TYR A 280 -4.73 16.29 -17.35
C TYR A 280 -5.48 15.00 -17.00
N GLN A 281 -6.41 15.00 -16.03
CA GLN A 281 -7.05 13.77 -15.55
C GLN A 281 -7.72 12.97 -16.68
N LYS A 282 -8.44 13.68 -17.57
CA LYS A 282 -9.12 13.05 -18.72
C LYS A 282 -8.11 12.49 -19.73
N GLU A 283 -7.02 13.19 -19.96
CA GLU A 283 -5.99 12.79 -20.94
C GLU A 283 -5.16 11.60 -20.43
N MET A 284 -4.80 11.61 -19.15
CA MET A 284 -4.10 10.48 -18.51
C MET A 284 -4.96 9.22 -18.45
N ASN A 285 -6.28 9.39 -18.31
CA ASN A 285 -7.25 8.29 -18.23
C ASN A 285 -6.79 7.15 -17.29
N ASN A 286 -6.30 7.51 -16.10
CA ASN A 286 -5.80 6.54 -15.13
C ASN A 286 -6.95 5.74 -14.50
N THR A 287 -7.31 4.62 -15.11
CA THR A 287 -8.42 3.74 -14.69
C THR A 287 -8.13 2.91 -13.43
N ILE A 288 -7.03 3.17 -12.73
CA ILE A 288 -6.72 2.44 -11.50
C ILE A 288 -7.82 2.61 -10.46
N LYS A 289 -8.12 1.53 -9.74
CA LYS A 289 -8.97 1.58 -8.56
C LYS A 289 -8.14 1.49 -7.29
N TYR A 290 -8.62 2.14 -6.23
CA TYR A 290 -8.13 1.96 -4.87
C TYR A 290 -9.27 1.31 -4.09
N GLY A 291 -9.19 0.01 -3.86
CA GLY A 291 -10.28 -0.73 -3.22
C GLY A 291 -11.59 -0.60 -4.01
N GLY A 292 -12.64 -0.07 -3.38
CA GLY A 292 -13.95 0.08 -4.01
C GLY A 292 -14.10 1.31 -4.93
N VAL A 293 -13.12 2.21 -4.98
CA VAL A 293 -13.24 3.51 -5.66
C VAL A 293 -12.32 3.61 -6.88
N SER A 294 -12.83 4.13 -8.00
CA SER A 294 -12.02 4.48 -9.18
C SER A 294 -11.28 5.80 -8.96
N CYS A 295 -10.02 5.86 -9.38
CA CYS A 295 -9.22 7.09 -9.37
C CYS A 295 -9.86 8.21 -10.21
N LEU A 296 -10.56 7.86 -11.30
CA LEU A 296 -11.23 8.83 -12.16
C LEU A 296 -12.54 9.39 -11.56
N ASP A 297 -13.19 8.68 -10.65
CA ASP A 297 -14.47 9.09 -10.08
C ASP A 297 -14.34 10.28 -9.12
N TYR A 298 -13.12 10.58 -8.66
CA TYR A 298 -12.85 11.59 -7.66
C TYR A 298 -11.64 12.47 -8.00
N LYS A 299 -11.60 13.66 -7.39
CA LYS A 299 -10.47 14.57 -7.36
C LYS A 299 -10.18 14.97 -5.92
N PHE A 300 -8.92 15.18 -5.58
CA PHE A 300 -8.51 15.73 -4.31
C PHE A 300 -8.54 17.27 -4.33
N ASP A 301 -9.38 17.86 -3.49
CA ASP A 301 -9.43 19.30 -3.24
C ASP A 301 -8.50 19.63 -2.07
N LYS A 302 -7.41 20.34 -2.37
CA LYS A 302 -6.38 20.71 -1.39
C LYS A 302 -6.89 21.71 -0.35
N HIS A 303 -7.83 22.59 -0.70
CA HIS A 303 -8.38 23.59 0.21
C HIS A 303 -9.33 22.95 1.23
N GLN A 304 -10.17 22.03 0.76
CA GLN A 304 -11.13 21.31 1.60
C GLN A 304 -10.54 20.05 2.25
N ASN A 305 -9.33 19.64 1.85
CA ASN A 305 -8.65 18.42 2.26
C ASN A 305 -9.53 17.17 2.14
N LYS A 306 -10.26 17.05 1.02
CA LYS A 306 -11.22 15.97 0.79
C LYS A 306 -11.32 15.57 -0.69
N LEU A 307 -11.95 14.43 -0.94
CA LEU A 307 -12.30 13.98 -2.28
C LEU A 307 -13.63 14.58 -2.73
N ILE A 308 -13.65 15.16 -3.93
CA ILE A 308 -14.86 15.62 -4.61
C ILE A 308 -15.12 14.75 -5.83
N LYS A 309 -16.38 14.50 -6.17
CA LYS A 309 -16.72 13.69 -7.35
C LYS A 309 -16.27 14.39 -8.63
N SER A 310 -15.67 13.64 -9.54
CA SER A 310 -15.34 14.09 -10.88
C SER A 310 -16.59 14.20 -11.75
N ALA A 311 -16.72 15.29 -12.50
CA ALA A 311 -17.78 15.46 -13.51
C ALA A 311 -17.49 14.70 -14.83
N ILE A 312 -16.47 13.83 -14.87
CA ILE A 312 -15.98 13.18 -16.10
C ILE A 312 -17.03 12.25 -16.74
N HIS A 313 -18.04 11.83 -15.97
CA HIS A 313 -19.15 10.98 -16.42
C HIS A 313 -20.54 11.65 -16.29
N ALA A 314 -20.60 12.99 -16.21
CA ALA A 314 -21.87 13.70 -16.34
C ALA A 314 -22.30 13.68 -17.82
N HIS A 315 -22.98 12.61 -18.21
CA HIS A 315 -23.81 12.53 -19.41
C HIS A 315 -25.27 12.57 -19.00
#